data_AF-A0AAD5Q551-F1
#
_entry.id   AF-A0AAD5Q551-F1
#
_cell.length_a   1.000
_cell.length_b   1.000
_cell.length_c   1.000
_cell.angle_alpha   90.00
_cell.angle_beta   90.00
_cell.angle_gamma   90.00
#
_symmetry.space_group_name_H-M   'P 1'
#
loop_
_entity.id
_entity.type
_entity.pdbx_description
1 polymer ?
#
loop_
_entity_poly.entity_id
_entity_poly.type
_entity_poly.pdbx_seq_one_letter_code
_entity_poly.pdbx_strand_id
1 'polypeptide(L)'
;MGLKSSRPLSQANDVLDMAPFFQRRFRAWHLDHVSLVMERYRALTKRHCVDAVGVSAVLGIKDQAFIEELVRLFMPRTPTRVHHMVDAMEIVVAIILVCQAPSMLCRFEAIFDVIDLNGKGVITTADMITGST
;
A
#
# COMPACT_ATOMS: atom_id res chain seq x y z
N MET A 1 -21.69 -18.85 3.50
CA MET A 1 -22.04 -17.70 2.66
C MET A 1 -20.73 -17.11 2.11
N GLY A 2 -20.53 -17.15 0.79
CA GLY A 2 -19.29 -16.66 0.17
C GLY A 2 -19.31 -15.16 -0.04
N LEU A 3 -18.19 -14.49 0.26
CA LEU A 3 -17.96 -13.09 -0.08
C LEU A 3 -17.99 -12.95 -1.61
N LYS A 4 -19.05 -12.35 -2.17
CA LYS A 4 -19.11 -11.98 -3.59
C LYS A 4 -18.38 -10.65 -3.77
N SER A 5 -17.29 -10.67 -4.53
CA SER A 5 -16.60 -9.46 -4.97
C SER A 5 -17.55 -8.56 -5.77
N SER A 6 -17.64 -7.28 -5.41
CA SER A 6 -18.44 -6.26 -6.11
C SER A 6 -17.77 -5.72 -7.37
N ARG A 7 -16.54 -6.12 -7.67
CA ARG A 7 -15.79 -5.66 -8.84
C ARG A 7 -16.11 -6.52 -10.07
N PRO A 8 -16.19 -5.93 -11.28
CA PRO A 8 -16.27 -6.69 -12.51
C PRO A 8 -15.13 -7.72 -12.58
N LEU A 9 -15.44 -8.96 -13.01
CA LEU A 9 -14.49 -10.09 -13.07
C LEU A 9 -13.17 -9.76 -13.76
N SER A 10 -13.18 -8.90 -14.79
CA SER A 10 -11.97 -8.44 -15.47
C SER A 10 -11.01 -7.66 -14.56
N GLN A 11 -11.54 -6.74 -13.74
CA GLN A 11 -10.73 -5.98 -12.79
C GLN A 11 -10.20 -6.86 -11.66
N ALA A 12 -10.91 -7.92 -11.28
CA ALA A 12 -10.42 -8.89 -10.30
C ALA A 12 -9.25 -9.70 -10.86
N ASN A 13 -9.29 -10.07 -12.15
CA ASN A 13 -8.20 -10.77 -12.82
C ASN A 13 -6.95 -9.90 -12.96
N ASP A 14 -7.10 -8.63 -13.37
CA ASP A 14 -5.96 -7.69 -13.45
C ASP A 14 -5.23 -7.58 -12.10
N VAL A 15 -5.97 -7.59 -10.98
CA VAL A 15 -5.40 -7.52 -9.62
C VAL A 15 -4.70 -8.83 -9.23
N LEU A 16 -5.21 -9.98 -9.67
CA LEU A 16 -4.57 -11.27 -9.44
C LEU A 16 -3.26 -11.41 -10.26
N ASP A 17 -3.19 -10.84 -11.45
CA ASP A 17 -1.98 -10.82 -12.28
C ASP A 17 -0.83 -9.99 -11.67
N MET A 18 -1.16 -9.06 -10.78
CA MET A 18 -0.18 -8.25 -10.04
C MET A 18 0.38 -8.96 -8.81
N ALA A 19 -0.30 -9.97 -8.27
CA ALA A 19 0.17 -10.71 -7.10
C ALA A 19 1.55 -11.36 -7.31
N PRO A 20 1.86 -11.99 -8.48
CA PRO A 20 3.21 -12.47 -8.80
C PRO A 20 4.30 -11.39 -8.80
N PHE A 21 3.99 -10.15 -9.21
CA PHE A 21 4.95 -9.03 -9.18
C PHE A 21 5.38 -8.72 -7.74
N PHE A 22 4.41 -8.51 -6.86
CA PHE A 22 4.67 -8.24 -5.44
C PHE A 22 5.29 -9.43 -4.71
N GLN A 23 4.81 -10.65 -4.97
CA GLN A 23 5.38 -11.86 -4.37
C GLN A 23 6.86 -12.02 -4.71
N ARG A 24 7.32 -11.71 -5.93
CA ARG A 24 8.74 -11.86 -6.25
C ARG A 24 9.63 -10.92 -5.45
N ARG A 25 9.16 -9.69 -5.16
CA ARG A 25 10.01 -8.65 -4.54
C ARG A 25 9.87 -8.56 -3.02
N PHE A 26 8.66 -8.73 -2.51
CA PHE A 26 8.33 -8.52 -1.10
C PHE A 26 8.02 -9.79 -0.32
N ARG A 27 7.92 -10.96 -0.97
CA ARG A 27 7.67 -12.23 -0.24
C ARG A 27 8.77 -12.57 0.75
N ALA A 28 10.01 -12.11 0.54
CA ALA A 28 11.09 -12.29 1.50
C ALA A 28 11.06 -11.27 2.65
N TRP A 29 10.19 -10.26 2.59
CA TRP A 29 10.07 -9.28 3.66
C TRP A 29 9.23 -9.85 4.80
N HIS A 30 9.49 -9.40 6.03
CA HIS A 30 8.67 -9.69 7.21
C HIS A 30 7.89 -8.42 7.61
N LEU A 31 6.84 -8.59 8.42
CA LEU A 31 6.08 -7.45 8.96
C LEU A 31 6.97 -6.41 9.68
N ASP A 32 8.08 -6.83 10.27
CA ASP A 32 9.06 -5.92 10.89
C ASP A 32 9.67 -4.93 9.87
N HIS A 33 9.90 -5.38 8.63
CA HIS A 33 10.37 -4.48 7.57
C HIS A 33 9.30 -3.46 7.17
N VAL A 34 8.02 -3.84 7.21
CA VAL A 34 6.90 -2.93 6.94
C VAL A 34 6.78 -1.88 8.04
N SER A 35 7.05 -2.24 9.29
CA SER A 35 7.07 -1.27 10.40
C SER A 35 8.10 -0.16 10.16
N LEU A 36 9.28 -0.51 9.64
CA LEU A 36 10.30 0.46 9.26
C LEU A 36 9.87 1.35 8.07
N VAL A 37 9.14 0.78 7.10
CA VAL A 37 8.54 1.54 5.99
C VAL A 37 7.58 2.59 6.55
N MET A 38 6.74 2.21 7.52
CA MET A 38 5.78 3.10 8.14
C MET A 38 6.44 4.22 8.96
N GLU A 39 7.52 3.92 9.66
CA GLU A 39 8.31 4.93 10.37
C GLU A 39 8.87 5.98 9.40
N ARG A 40 9.48 5.54 8.29
CA ARG A 40 9.99 6.43 7.24
C ARG A 40 8.89 7.26 6.60
N TYR A 41 7.76 6.64 6.30
CA TYR A 41 6.60 7.32 5.73
C TYR A 41 6.09 8.44 6.65
N ARG A 42 5.87 8.14 7.94
CA ARG A 42 5.43 9.12 8.95
C ARG A 42 6.43 10.26 9.13
N ALA A 43 7.73 9.98 8.96
CA ALA A 43 8.78 11.00 9.02
C ALA A 43 8.83 11.89 7.76
N LEU A 44 8.51 11.34 6.58
CA LEU A 44 8.62 12.03 5.30
C LEU A 44 7.50 13.06 5.10
N THR A 45 6.26 12.73 5.48
CA THR A 45 5.10 13.56 5.14
C THR A 45 3.90 13.29 6.05
N LYS A 46 3.07 14.32 6.25
CA LYS A 46 1.72 14.19 6.84
C LYS A 46 0.63 13.94 5.77
N ARG A 47 0.99 14.03 4.49
CA ARG A 47 0.10 13.77 3.36
C ARG A 47 0.27 12.33 2.88
N HIS A 48 -0.84 11.66 2.57
CA HIS A 48 -0.90 10.28 2.09
C HIS A 48 -0.26 10.05 0.73
N CYS A 49 -0.20 11.09 -0.09
CA CYS A 49 0.22 10.96 -1.47
C CYS A 49 1.73 11.24 -1.63
N VAL A 50 2.44 10.33 -2.31
CA VAL A 50 3.87 10.41 -2.59
C VAL A 50 4.15 10.22 -4.08
N ASP A 51 5.21 10.85 -4.59
CA ASP A 51 5.71 10.60 -5.94
C ASP A 51 6.72 9.43 -5.95
N ALA A 52 7.30 9.11 -7.11
CA ALA A 52 8.29 8.03 -7.24
C ALA A 52 9.50 8.20 -6.31
N VAL A 53 9.96 9.44 -6.08
CA VAL A 53 11.08 9.71 -5.18
C VAL A 53 10.68 9.40 -3.73
N GLY A 54 9.47 9.81 -3.33
CA GLY A 54 8.89 9.48 -2.03
C GLY A 54 8.72 7.97 -1.83
N VAL A 55 8.21 7.25 -2.83
CA VAL A 55 8.08 5.78 -2.77
C VAL A 55 9.45 5.12 -2.61
N SER A 56 10.46 5.54 -3.36
CA SER A 56 11.84 5.04 -3.23
C SER A 56 12.39 5.26 -1.82
N ALA A 57 12.19 6.46 -1.25
CA ALA A 57 12.64 6.80 0.09
C ALA A 57 11.94 5.99 1.18
N VAL A 58 10.62 5.84 1.09
CA VAL A 58 9.78 5.11 2.04
C VAL A 58 10.16 3.62 2.05
N LEU A 59 10.29 3.01 0.88
CA LEU A 59 10.65 1.59 0.74
C LEU A 59 12.14 1.32 0.95
N GLY A 60 13.00 2.35 0.83
CA GLY A 60 14.45 2.19 0.82
C GLY A 60 14.98 1.39 -0.37
N ILE A 61 14.27 1.41 -1.50
CA ILE A 61 14.63 0.69 -2.73
C ILE A 61 15.12 1.70 -3.77
N LYS A 62 16.33 1.48 -4.30
CA LYS A 62 16.98 2.34 -5.30
C LYS A 62 16.76 1.89 -6.75
N ASP A 63 16.04 0.79 -6.95
CA ASP A 63 15.72 0.26 -8.27
C ASP A 63 14.64 1.11 -8.93
N GLN A 64 15.06 2.05 -9.79
CA GLN A 64 14.19 3.05 -10.37
C GLN A 64 13.10 2.43 -11.27
N ALA A 65 13.44 1.41 -12.06
CA ALA A 65 12.47 0.75 -12.95
C ALA A 65 11.36 0.07 -12.15
N PHE A 66 11.73 -0.60 -11.05
CA PHE A 66 10.76 -1.19 -10.14
C PHE A 66 9.87 -0.13 -9.47
N ILE A 67 10.44 0.99 -9.03
CA ILE A 67 9.68 2.07 -8.39
C ILE A 67 8.68 2.71 -9.37
N GLU A 68 9.08 2.92 -10.62
CA GLU A 68 8.19 3.45 -11.66
C GLU A 68 7.04 2.50 -11.98
N GLU A 69 7.31 1.20 -12.07
CA GLU A 69 6.27 0.18 -12.28
C GLU A 69 5.31 0.12 -11.09
N LEU A 70 5.84 0.21 -9.87
CA LEU A 70 5.04 0.26 -8.65
C LEU A 70 4.16 1.51 -8.60
N VAL A 71 4.70 2.71 -8.88
CA VAL A 71 3.91 3.95 -8.95
C VAL A 71 2.83 3.83 -10.02
N ARG A 72 3.16 3.31 -11.21
CA ARG A 72 2.21 3.15 -12.31
C ARG A 72 1.02 2.27 -11.94
N LEU A 73 1.26 1.24 -11.14
CA LEU A 73 0.22 0.33 -10.67
C LEU A 73 -0.81 1.03 -9.76
N PHE A 74 -0.34 1.88 -8.85
CA PHE A 74 -1.20 2.60 -7.90
C PHE A 74 -1.70 3.94 -8.42
N MET A 75 -1.28 4.35 -9.62
CA MET A 75 -1.79 5.58 -10.20
C MET A 75 -3.29 5.48 -10.47
N PRO A 76 -4.06 6.56 -10.19
CA PRO A 76 -5.45 6.64 -10.59
C PRO A 76 -5.59 6.41 -12.10
N ARG A 77 -6.53 5.56 -12.51
CA ARG A 77 -6.80 5.28 -13.93
C ARG A 77 -7.40 6.48 -14.67
N THR A 78 -7.90 7.46 -13.93
CA THR A 78 -8.38 8.74 -14.48
C THR A 78 -7.21 9.68 -14.74
N PRO A 79 -7.09 10.25 -15.95
CA PRO A 79 -5.99 11.15 -16.28
C PRO A 79 -6.09 12.44 -15.45
N THR A 80 -5.26 12.55 -14.41
CA THR A 80 -5.05 13.80 -13.67
C THR A 80 -3.98 14.63 -14.39
N ARG A 81 -4.28 15.92 -14.63
CA ARG A 81 -3.38 16.82 -15.40
C ARG A 81 -2.10 17.19 -14.65
N VAL A 82 -2.03 16.93 -13.36
CA VAL A 82 -0.94 17.41 -12.51
C VAL A 82 -0.77 16.41 -11.37
N HIS A 83 0.45 15.85 -11.28
CA HIS A 83 0.98 14.96 -10.23
C HIS A 83 0.79 13.44 -10.42
N HIS A 84 1.92 12.77 -10.72
CA HIS A 84 2.13 11.31 -10.61
C HIS A 84 2.32 10.91 -9.14
N MET A 85 1.30 11.18 -8.34
CA MET A 85 1.30 10.84 -6.93
C MET A 85 0.37 9.65 -6.67
N VAL A 86 0.77 8.81 -5.73
CA VAL A 86 0.07 7.59 -5.32
C VAL A 86 -0.11 7.59 -3.81
N ASP A 87 -1.17 6.96 -3.34
CA ASP A 87 -1.39 6.81 -1.90
C ASP A 87 -0.39 5.79 -1.34
N ALA A 88 0.48 6.26 -0.45
CA ALA A 88 1.47 5.41 0.21
C ALA A 88 0.81 4.30 1.04
N MET A 89 -0.39 4.53 1.59
CA MET A 89 -1.11 3.52 2.37
C MET A 89 -1.54 2.35 1.50
N GLU A 90 -2.00 2.61 0.27
CA GLU A 90 -2.36 1.53 -0.65
C GLU A 90 -1.15 0.64 -0.97
N ILE A 91 0.02 1.26 -1.17
CA ILE A 91 1.28 0.55 -1.39
C ILE A 91 1.65 -0.30 -0.16
N VAL A 92 1.61 0.29 1.04
CA VAL A 92 1.99 -0.41 2.27
C VAL A 92 1.04 -1.56 2.57
N VAL A 93 -0.27 -1.36 2.42
CA VAL A 93 -1.28 -2.42 2.59
C VAL A 93 -1.03 -3.56 1.60
N ALA A 94 -0.74 -3.26 0.34
CA ALA A 94 -0.41 -4.30 -0.65
C ALA A 94 0.84 -5.11 -0.25
N ILE A 95 1.88 -4.45 0.29
CA ILE A 95 3.08 -5.13 0.79
C ILE A 95 2.74 -6.03 1.98
N ILE A 96 1.94 -5.56 2.94
CA ILE A 96 1.49 -6.35 4.10
C ILE A 96 0.73 -7.60 3.66
N LEU A 97 -0.04 -7.53 2.57
CA LEU A 97 -0.78 -8.69 2.06
C LEU A 97 0.13 -9.78 1.46
N VAL A 98 1.34 -9.44 1.00
CA VAL A 98 2.22 -10.38 0.28
C VAL A 98 3.51 -10.77 1.02
N CYS A 99 3.91 -10.01 2.05
CA CYS A 99 5.12 -10.29 2.81
C CYS A 99 4.96 -11.56 3.69
N GLN A 100 6.01 -12.04 4.33
CA GLN A 100 5.88 -13.04 5.40
C GLN A 100 5.20 -12.42 6.62
N ALA A 101 4.27 -13.18 7.20
CA ALA A 101 3.62 -12.85 8.46
C ALA A 101 3.43 -14.14 9.27
N PRO A 102 3.56 -14.11 10.60
CA PRO A 102 3.36 -15.29 11.44
C PRO A 102 1.95 -15.89 11.34
N SER A 103 0.95 -15.04 11.12
CA SER A 103 -0.45 -15.43 10.97
C SER A 103 -1.23 -14.42 10.14
N MET A 104 -2.44 -14.79 9.72
CA MET A 104 -3.38 -13.84 9.12
C MET A 104 -3.77 -12.73 10.09
N LEU A 105 -3.91 -13.04 11.39
CA LEU A 105 -4.24 -12.06 12.42
C LEU A 105 -3.19 -10.94 12.45
N CYS A 106 -1.90 -11.29 12.46
CA CYS A 106 -0.81 -10.31 12.46
C CYS A 106 -0.82 -9.40 11.22
N ARG A 107 -1.31 -9.88 10.06
CA ARG A 107 -1.48 -9.02 8.88
C ARG A 107 -2.60 -8.00 9.10
N PHE A 108 -3.72 -8.43 9.67
CA PHE A 108 -4.84 -7.53 9.95
C PHE A 108 -4.48 -6.50 11.01
N GLU A 109 -3.75 -6.88 12.05
CA GLU A 109 -3.19 -5.96 13.05
C GLU A 109 -2.27 -4.92 12.38
N ALA A 110 -1.35 -5.36 11.52
CA ALA A 110 -0.48 -4.43 10.80
C ALA A 110 -1.26 -3.50 9.84
N ILE A 111 -2.27 -4.00 9.13
CA ILE A 111 -3.14 -3.14 8.28
C ILE A 111 -3.91 -2.14 9.14
N PHE A 112 -4.41 -2.58 10.30
CA PHE A 112 -5.10 -1.71 11.24
C PHE A 112 -4.18 -0.57 11.69
N ASP A 113 -2.94 -0.86 12.08
CA ASP A 113 -1.96 0.14 12.51
C ASP A 113 -1.56 1.13 11.41
N VAL A 114 -1.68 0.73 10.14
CA VAL A 114 -1.49 1.62 8.98
C VAL A 114 -2.66 2.59 8.83
N ILE A 115 -3.88 2.11 9.05
CA ILE A 115 -5.12 2.89 8.86
C ILE A 115 -5.44 3.75 10.08
N ASP A 116 -5.10 3.33 11.31
CA ASP A 116 -5.29 4.11 12.53
C ASP A 116 -4.28 5.26 12.62
N LEU A 117 -4.57 6.33 11.88
CA LEU A 117 -3.70 7.50 11.73
C LEU A 117 -3.40 8.19 13.05
N ASN A 118 -4.31 8.05 14.02
CA ASN A 118 -4.25 8.73 15.30
C ASN A 118 -3.69 7.84 16.42
N GLY A 119 -3.42 6.56 16.14
CA GLY A 119 -2.91 5.60 17.12
C GLY A 119 -3.84 5.42 18.33
N LYS A 120 -5.16 5.56 18.12
CA LYS A 120 -6.16 5.51 19.19
C LYS A 120 -6.70 4.11 19.45
N GLY A 121 -6.25 3.12 18.69
CA GLY A 121 -6.78 1.76 18.70
C GLY A 121 -8.17 1.66 18.09
N VAL A 122 -8.61 2.66 17.32
CA VAL A 122 -9.93 2.70 16.66
C VAL A 122 -9.82 3.38 15.30
N ILE A 123 -10.39 2.75 14.26
CA ILE A 123 -10.54 3.37 12.94
C ILE A 123 -11.82 4.20 12.94
N THR A 124 -11.66 5.51 12.79
CA THR A 124 -12.77 6.47 12.70
C THR A 124 -13.17 6.72 11.25
N THR A 125 -14.32 7.37 11.03
CA THR A 125 -14.72 7.80 9.69
C THR A 125 -13.72 8.75 9.05
N ALA A 126 -13.03 9.57 9.85
CA ALA A 126 -11.98 10.44 9.34
C ALA A 126 -10.81 9.64 8.74
N ASP A 127 -10.41 8.54 9.40
CA ASP A 127 -9.34 7.65 8.93
C ASP A 127 -9.71 6.94 7.62
N MET A 128 -11.02 6.71 7.38
CA MET A 128 -11.54 6.08 6.17
C MET A 128 -11.75 7.07 5.01
N ILE A 129 -12.03 8.35 5.28
CA ILE A 129 -12.37 9.35 4.25
C ILE A 129 -11.11 9.98 3.64
N THR A 130 -10.00 10.02 4.36
CA THR A 130 -8.73 10.64 3.88
C THR A 130 -8.05 9.93 2.71
N GLY A 131 -8.50 8.74 2.29
CA GLY A 131 -8.05 8.06 1.07
C GLY A 131 -8.81 8.44 -0.21
N SER A 132 -9.70 9.44 -0.16
CA SER A 132 -10.68 9.71 -1.23
C SER A 132 -10.60 11.10 -1.89
N THR A 133 -9.56 11.90 -1.65
CA THR A 133 -9.44 13.26 -2.21
C THR A 133 -8.15 13.49 -2.97
#